data_AF-A0A7C4R6I4-F1
#
_entry.id   AF-A0A7C4R6I4-F1
#
_cell.length_a   1.000
_cell.length_b   1.000
_cell.length_c   1.000
_cell.angle_alpha   90.00
_cell.angle_beta   90.00
_cell.angle_gamma   90.00
#
_symmetry.space_group_name_H-M   'P 1'
#
loop_
_entity.id
_entity.type
_entity.pdbx_description
1 polymer ?
#
loop_
_entity_poly.entity_id
_entity_poly.type
_entity_poly.pdbx_seq_one_letter_code
_entity_poly.pdbx_strand_id
1 'polypeptide(L)' 'YIAAAPDLKQAGAKYVDQEVVVDGNLVTSRAWPDLPAFMREFLKLLLKKKT' A
#
# COMPACT_ATOMS: atom_id res chain seq x y z
N TYR A 1 -7.06 -2.22 -4.71
CA TYR A 1 -8.08 -2.55 -5.73
C TYR A 1 -9.09 -1.44 -5.77
N ILE A 2 -9.42 -0.88 -6.94
CA ILE A 2 -10.29 0.32 -7.02
C ILE A 2 -11.67 0.03 -6.41
N ALA A 3 -12.21 -1.18 -6.61
CA ALA A 3 -13.52 -1.52 -6.06
C ALA A 3 -13.54 -1.64 -4.52
N ALA A 4 -12.38 -1.75 -3.86
CA ALA A 4 -12.28 -1.75 -2.40
C ALA A 4 -12.24 -0.33 -1.80
N ALA A 5 -12.15 0.72 -2.62
CA ALA A 5 -12.08 2.10 -2.15
C ALA A 5 -13.29 2.55 -1.31
N PRO A 6 -14.55 2.18 -1.63
CA PRO A 6 -15.71 2.54 -0.80
C PRO A 6 -15.62 1.96 0.62
N ASP A 7 -15.23 0.70 0.75
CA ASP A 7 -15.11 0.01 2.04
C ASP A 7 -14.02 0.64 2.90
N LEU A 8 -12.87 0.98 2.28
CA LEU A 8 -11.78 1.69 2.95
C LEU A 8 -12.23 3.05 3.48
N LYS A 9 -12.97 3.83 2.67
CA LYS A 9 -13.51 5.13 3.09
C LYS A 9 -14.54 4.98 4.22
N GLN A 10 -15.42 3.98 4.14
CA GLN A 10 -16.40 3.68 5.20
C GLN A 10 -15.72 3.28 6.51
N ALA A 11 -14.60 2.56 6.43
CA ALA A 11 -13.76 2.19 7.58
C ALA A 11 -12.91 3.36 8.13
N GLY A 12 -13.05 4.58 7.57
CA GLY A 12 -12.32 5.77 8.02
C GLY A 12 -10.90 5.91 7.44
N ALA A 13 -10.50 5.04 6.50
CA ALA A 13 -9.21 5.15 5.86
C ALA A 13 -9.20 6.27 4.80
N LYS A 14 -8.06 6.95 4.66
CA LYS A 14 -7.82 7.88 3.56
C LYS A 14 -7.40 7.11 2.31
N TYR A 15 -8.33 6.94 1.36
CA TYR A 15 -8.00 6.36 0.05
C TYR A 15 -7.18 7.35 -0.78
N VAL A 16 -6.05 6.89 -1.33
CA VAL A 16 -5.13 7.70 -2.13
C VAL A 16 -4.86 6.99 -3.46
N ASP A 17 -5.09 7.68 -4.59
CA ASP A 17 -4.80 7.14 -5.92
C ASP A 17 -3.32 7.31 -6.27
N GLN A 18 -2.50 6.36 -5.81
CA GLN A 18 -1.06 6.27 -6.07
C GLN A 18 -0.68 4.80 -6.34
N GLU A 19 0.41 4.59 -7.09
CA GLU A 19 0.89 3.23 -7.41
C GLU A 19 1.18 2.41 -6.15
N VAL A 20 1.80 3.01 -5.15
CA VAL A 20 2.11 2.40 -3.85
C VAL A 20 1.99 3.44 -2.75
N VAL A 21 1.41 3.05 -1.62
CA VAL A 21 1.34 3.87 -0.40
C VAL A 21 1.95 3.08 0.74
N VAL A 22 2.87 3.70 1.46
CA VAL A 22 3.49 3.16 2.68
C VAL A 22 2.99 3.98 3.86
N ASP A 23 2.36 3.32 4.82
CA ASP A 23 1.92 3.91 6.08
C ASP A 23 2.43 3.06 7.25
N GLY A 24 3.48 3.54 7.92
CA GLY A 24 4.16 2.80 8.98
C GLY A 24 4.70 1.45 8.49
N ASN A 25 4.06 0.36 8.91
CA ASN A 25 4.38 -1.02 8.53
C ASN A 25 3.44 -1.60 7.47
N LEU A 26 2.50 -0.82 6.94
CA LEU A 26 1.54 -1.24 5.93
C LEU A 26 1.94 -0.71 4.55
N VAL A 27 2.03 -1.61 3.56
CA VAL A 27 2.22 -1.28 2.15
C VAL A 27 0.95 -1.67 1.40
N THR A 28 0.42 -0.76 0.58
CA THR A 28 -0.78 -1.00 -0.24
C THR A 28 -0.57 -0.52 -1.68
N SER A 29 -1.27 -1.12 -2.63
CA SER A 29 -1.28 -0.74 -4.06
C SER A 29 -2.67 -0.89 -4.67
N ARG A 30 -2.88 -0.31 -5.85
CA ARG A 30 -4.22 -0.31 -6.48
C ARG A 30 -4.51 -1.64 -7.15
N ALA A 31 -3.64 -2.20 -7.96
CA ALA A 31 -3.89 -3.47 -8.61
C ALA A 31 -2.58 -4.12 -9.11
N TRP A 32 -2.73 -5.22 -9.86
CA TRP A 32 -1.62 -5.94 -10.50
C TRP A 32 -0.63 -5.07 -11.32
N PRO A 33 -1.01 -3.94 -11.95
CA PRO A 33 -0.03 -3.10 -12.66
C PRO A 33 1.00 -2.48 -11.73
N ASP A 34 0.65 -2.26 -10.46
CA ASP A 34 1.52 -1.60 -9.49
C ASP A 34 2.43 -2.59 -8.71
N LEU A 35 2.40 -3.88 -9.05
CA LEU A 35 3.16 -4.92 -8.36
C LEU A 35 4.67 -4.61 -8.24
N PRO A 36 5.36 -4.05 -9.27
CA PRO A 36 6.77 -3.66 -9.12
C PRO A 36 6.99 -2.60 -8.04
N ALA A 37 6.09 -1.62 -7.93
CA ALA A 37 6.15 -0.58 -6.91
C ALA A 37 5.85 -1.12 -5.51
N PHE A 38 4.84 -1.99 -5.40
CA PHE A 38 4.52 -2.71 -4.17
C PHE A 38 5.71 -3.52 -3.64
N MET A 39 6.30 -4.37 -4.48
CA MET A 39 7.39 -5.26 -4.08
C MET A 39 8.63 -4.48 -3.65
N ARG A 40 8.93 -3.35 -4.32
CA ARG A 40 10.03 -2.45 -3.95
C ARG A 40 9.89 -1.95 -2.51
N GLU A 41 8.72 -1.41 -2.15
CA GLU A 41 8.51 -0.87 -0.80
C GLU A 41 8.34 -1.96 0.25
N PHE A 42 7.67 -3.07 -0.09
CA PHE A 42 7.52 -4.23 0.79
C PHE A 42 8.87 -4.82 1.19
N LEU A 43 9.78 -5.03 0.23
CA LEU A 43 11.12 -5.54 0.53
C LEU A 43 11.94 -4.55 1.37
N LYS A 44 11.82 -3.25 1.13
CA LYS A 44 12.47 -2.23 1.98
C LYS A 44 12.02 -2.33 3.44
N LEU A 45 10.73 -2.55 3.69
CA LEU A 45 10.23 -2.71 5.06
C LEU A 45 10.74 -4.00 5.72
N LEU A 46 10.75 -5.11 5.00
CA LEU A 46 11.23 -6.39 5.53
C LEU A 46 12.73 -6.37 5.86
N LEU A 47 13.52 -5.70 5.02
CA LEU A 47 14.98 -5.64 5.16
C LEU A 47 15.44 -4.54 6.12
N LYS A 48 14.53 -3.68 6.60
CA LYS A 48 14.85 -2.64 7.56
C LYS A 48 15.30 -3.31 8.88
N LYS A 49 16.60 -3.22 9.19
CA LYS A 49 17.13 -3.69 10.48
C LYS A 49 16.39 -2.99 11.62
N LYS A 50 15.79 -3.77 12.53
CA LYS A 50 15.36 -3.26 13.83
C LYS A 50 16.61 -2.85 14.58
N THR A 51 16.74 -1.54 14.83
CA THR A 51 17.70 -0.99 15.79
C THR A 51 17.15 -1.19 17.20
#